data_AF-A0A7C5QFJ9-F1
#
_entry.id   AF-A0A7C5QFJ9-F1
#
_cell.length_a   1.000
_cell.length_b   1.000
_cell.length_c   1.000
_cell.angle_alpha   90.00
_cell.angle_beta   90.00
_cell.angle_gamma   90.00
#
_symmetry.space_group_name_H-M   'P 1'
#
loop_
_entity.id
_entity.type
_entity.pdbx_description
1 polymer ?
#
loop_
_entity_poly.entity_id
_entity_poly.type
_entity_poly.pdbx_seq_one_letter_code
_entity_poly.pdbx_strand_id
1 'polypeptide(L)'
;MKTILQVAFVLVFSNTWSFCIYSGVCDSQKEKKELEGRVESKKQEEKEHFEAGVRFFMEKKFSKALEEFRNAYKLMGHWAIRFNIASCLMEMGKYSEATEELWLFLKEGGKLIEES
;
A
#
# COMPACT_ATOMS: atom_id res chain seq x y z
N MET A 1 16.63 -32.85 -39.82
CA MET A 1 16.97 -31.42 -39.92
C MET A 1 16.61 -30.75 -38.59
N LYS A 2 17.64 -30.32 -37.85
CA LYS A 2 17.63 -29.51 -36.60
C LYS A 2 16.99 -30.16 -35.35
N THR A 3 17.62 -31.18 -34.75
CA THR A 3 18.35 -31.09 -33.45
C THR A 3 17.48 -30.53 -32.31
N ILE A 4 16.76 -31.34 -31.50
CA ILE A 4 17.25 -32.13 -30.35
C ILE A 4 18.72 -31.84 -30.03
N LEU A 5 19.02 -31.40 -28.79
CA LEU A 5 20.27 -30.81 -28.27
C LEU A 5 20.37 -29.29 -28.48
N GLN A 6 19.93 -28.54 -27.47
CA GLN A 6 20.84 -27.58 -26.84
C GLN A 6 20.55 -27.48 -25.34
N VAL A 7 21.24 -28.35 -24.58
CA VAL A 7 21.93 -28.06 -23.31
C VAL A 7 21.03 -27.47 -22.21
N ALA A 8 20.39 -28.25 -21.34
CA ALA A 8 21.04 -29.08 -20.31
C ALA A 8 22.39 -28.48 -19.86
N PHE A 9 22.36 -27.26 -19.33
CA PHE A 9 23.53 -26.62 -18.71
C PHE A 9 23.79 -27.24 -17.33
N VAL A 10 24.13 -28.53 -17.34
CA VAL A 10 24.86 -29.19 -16.26
C VAL A 10 26.33 -29.09 -16.65
N LEU A 11 26.97 -27.97 -16.31
CA LEU A 11 28.41 -27.95 -16.13
C LEU A 11 28.69 -27.85 -14.63
N VAL A 12 28.96 -29.04 -14.10
CA VAL A 12 29.67 -29.28 -12.84
C VAL A 12 31.00 -28.52 -12.91
N PHE A 13 31.04 -27.31 -12.36
CA PHE A 13 32.27 -26.64 -11.92
C PHE A 13 32.31 -26.72 -10.40
N SER A 14 33.29 -27.47 -9.87
CA SER A 14 33.75 -27.50 -8.47
C SER A 14 32.80 -26.91 -7.41
N ASN A 15 32.14 -27.82 -6.70
CA ASN A 15 31.10 -27.59 -5.68
C ASN A 15 31.55 -26.75 -4.47
N THR A 16 31.42 -25.43 -4.61
CA THR A 16 31.05 -24.53 -3.49
C THR A 16 30.26 -23.33 -3.98
N TRP A 17 30.46 -22.86 -5.22
CA TRP A 17 29.77 -21.65 -5.71
C TRP A 17 28.33 -21.89 -6.17
N SER A 18 28.01 -23.06 -6.76
CA SER A 18 26.67 -23.39 -7.27
C SER A 18 25.63 -23.63 -6.16
N PHE A 19 26.06 -24.19 -5.02
CA PHE A 19 25.19 -24.36 -3.85
C PHE A 19 24.81 -23.00 -3.22
N CYS A 20 25.76 -22.05 -3.15
CA CYS A 20 25.48 -20.69 -2.67
C CYS A 20 24.50 -19.90 -3.55
N ILE A 21 24.55 -20.07 -4.88
CA ILE A 21 23.62 -19.37 -5.78
C ILE A 21 22.20 -19.96 -5.68
N TYR A 22 22.07 -21.28 -5.52
CA TYR A 22 20.75 -21.91 -5.40
C TYR A 22 20.10 -21.66 -4.03
N SER A 23 20.88 -21.63 -2.93
CA SER A 23 20.36 -21.26 -1.61
C SER A 23 19.91 -19.79 -1.55
N GLY A 24 20.71 -18.85 -2.07
CA GLY A 24 20.38 -17.42 -2.06
C GLY A 24 19.15 -17.06 -2.92
N VAL A 25 18.90 -17.76 -4.03
CA VAL A 25 17.69 -17.56 -4.84
C VAL A 25 16.45 -18.07 -4.10
N CYS A 26 16.54 -19.15 -3.33
CA CYS A 26 15.40 -19.66 -2.56
C CYS A 26 15.02 -18.71 -1.40
N ASP A 27 16.02 -18.15 -0.71
CA ASP A 27 15.81 -17.21 0.41
C ASP A 27 15.19 -15.88 -0.06
N SER A 28 15.62 -15.34 -1.21
CA SER A 28 15.07 -14.10 -1.77
C SER A 28 13.60 -14.21 -2.22
N GLN A 29 13.18 -15.38 -2.74
CA GLN A 29 11.77 -15.61 -3.11
C GLN A 29 10.86 -15.71 -1.88
N LYS A 30 11.36 -16.29 -0.80
CA LYS A 30 10.62 -16.41 0.46
C LYS A 30 10.38 -15.04 1.09
N GLU A 31 11.41 -14.20 1.18
CA GLU A 31 11.30 -12.85 1.73
C GLU A 31 10.31 -11.98 0.93
N LYS A 32 10.36 -12.04 -0.40
CA LYS A 32 9.40 -11.34 -1.27
C LYS A 32 7.95 -11.74 -0.97
N LYS A 33 7.67 -13.05 -0.85
CA LYS A 33 6.33 -13.56 -0.56
C LYS A 33 5.83 -13.13 0.83
N GLU A 34 6.70 -13.09 1.82
CA GLU A 34 6.37 -12.61 3.17
C GLU A 34 6.08 -11.10 3.18
N LEU A 35 6.83 -10.30 2.41
CA LEU A 35 6.57 -8.88 2.23
C LEU A 35 5.23 -8.63 1.52
N GLU A 36 4.93 -9.36 0.45
CA GLU A 36 3.64 -9.29 -0.25
C GLU A 36 2.48 -9.63 0.68
N GLY A 37 2.61 -10.67 1.49
CA GLY A 37 1.59 -11.02 2.51
C GLY A 37 1.40 -9.91 3.56
N ARG A 38 2.48 -9.25 3.99
CA ARG A 38 2.42 -8.13 4.94
C ARG A 38 1.78 -6.88 4.33
N VAL A 39 2.02 -6.62 3.04
CA VAL A 39 1.37 -5.51 2.33
C VAL A 39 -0.12 -5.78 2.18
N GLU A 40 -0.50 -7.00 1.81
CA GLU A 40 -1.91 -7.36 1.68
C GLU A 40 -2.65 -7.30 3.02
N SER A 41 -2.02 -7.73 4.13
CA SER A 41 -2.63 -7.60 5.45
C SER A 41 -2.87 -6.14 5.84
N LYS A 42 -1.89 -5.25 5.61
CA LYS A 42 -2.04 -3.81 5.87
C LYS A 42 -3.12 -3.18 5.00
N LYS A 43 -3.24 -3.61 3.75
CA LYS A 43 -4.29 -3.13 2.84
C LYS A 43 -5.68 -3.55 3.30
N GLN A 44 -5.81 -4.78 3.80
CA GLN A 44 -7.06 -5.26 4.37
C GLN A 44 -7.44 -4.48 5.64
N GLU A 45 -6.49 -4.26 6.55
CA GLU A 45 -6.69 -3.41 7.75
C GLU A 45 -7.07 -1.96 7.38
N GLU A 46 -6.42 -1.39 6.37
CA GLU A 46 -6.73 -0.04 5.87
C GLU A 46 -8.18 0.05 5.37
N LYS A 47 -8.60 -0.93 4.58
CA LYS A 47 -9.96 -1.02 4.06
C LYS A 47 -10.99 -1.14 5.18
N GLU A 48 -10.72 -1.92 6.21
CA GLU A 48 -11.61 -2.08 7.36
C GLU A 48 -11.81 -0.75 8.12
N HIS A 49 -10.72 -0.03 8.39
CA HIS A 49 -10.78 1.31 8.98
C HIS A 49 -11.52 2.29 8.05
N PHE A 50 -11.28 2.25 6.74
CA PHE A 50 -11.96 3.10 5.78
C PHE A 50 -13.48 2.87 5.79
N GLU A 51 -13.91 1.61 5.71
CA GLU A 51 -15.33 1.23 5.74
C GLU A 51 -16.00 1.62 7.07
N ALA A 52 -15.28 1.46 8.20
CA ALA A 52 -15.74 1.93 9.50
C ALA A 52 -15.91 3.46 9.54
N GLY A 53 -14.96 4.20 8.98
CA GLY A 53 -15.03 5.65 8.85
C GLY A 53 -16.24 6.11 8.04
N VAL A 54 -16.48 5.47 6.88
CA VAL A 54 -17.68 5.74 6.05
C VAL A 54 -18.96 5.48 6.83
N ARG A 55 -19.07 4.35 7.52
CA ARG A 55 -20.25 4.02 8.33
C ARG A 55 -20.49 5.07 9.42
N PHE A 56 -19.46 5.46 10.17
CA PHE A 56 -19.60 6.50 11.19
C PHE A 56 -19.95 7.87 10.61
N PHE A 57 -19.44 8.21 9.42
CA PHE A 57 -19.79 9.44 8.72
C PHE A 57 -21.29 9.46 8.36
N MET A 58 -21.81 8.37 7.81
CA MET A 58 -23.24 8.22 7.49
C MET A 58 -24.13 8.29 8.73
N GLU A 59 -23.63 7.83 9.89
CA GLU A 59 -24.29 7.97 11.19
C GLU A 59 -24.13 9.37 11.82
N LYS A 60 -23.50 10.32 11.12
CA LYS A 60 -23.16 11.67 11.61
C LYS A 60 -22.27 11.69 12.86
N LYS A 61 -21.55 10.59 13.11
CA LYS A 61 -20.57 10.47 14.21
C LYS A 61 -19.20 10.92 13.72
N PHE A 62 -19.09 12.19 13.35
CA PHE A 62 -17.93 12.73 12.64
C PHE A 62 -16.60 12.58 13.38
N SER A 63 -16.59 12.70 14.71
CA SER A 63 -15.37 12.50 15.51
C SER A 63 -14.83 11.07 15.41
N LYS A 64 -15.72 10.07 15.40
CA LYS A 64 -15.33 8.65 15.24
C LYS A 64 -14.91 8.37 13.80
N ALA A 65 -15.65 8.90 12.84
CA ALA A 65 -15.30 8.78 11.43
C ALA A 65 -13.89 9.34 11.14
N LEU A 66 -13.58 10.51 11.73
CA LEU A 66 -12.26 11.13 11.63
C LEU A 66 -11.14 10.24 12.18
N GLU A 67 -11.36 9.59 13.32
CA GLU A 67 -10.38 8.67 13.91
C GLU A 67 -10.10 7.48 13.00
N GLU A 68 -11.16 6.83 12.50
CA GLU A 68 -11.04 5.69 11.59
C GLU A 68 -10.34 6.07 10.28
N PHE A 69 -10.69 7.21 9.67
CA PHE A 69 -10.00 7.67 8.46
C PHE A 69 -8.52 8.01 8.72
N ARG A 70 -8.17 8.56 9.89
CA ARG A 70 -6.76 8.79 10.25
C ARG A 70 -6.01 7.46 10.45
N ASN A 71 -6.66 6.43 10.97
CA ASN A 71 -6.06 5.10 11.11
C ASN A 71 -5.83 4.44 9.73
N ALA A 72 -6.83 4.50 8.84
CA ALA A 72 -6.68 4.07 7.44
C ALA A 72 -5.51 4.80 6.75
N TYR A 73 -5.44 6.13 6.90
CA TYR A 73 -4.37 6.94 6.33
C TYR A 73 -2.98 6.57 6.89
N LYS A 74 -2.84 6.24 8.18
CA LYS A 74 -1.55 5.83 8.75
C LYS A 74 -1.02 4.51 8.18
N LEU A 75 -1.90 3.62 7.73
CA LEU A 75 -1.50 2.29 7.24
C LEU A 75 -0.89 2.37 5.84
N MET A 76 -1.57 3.03 4.90
CA MET A 76 -1.17 3.08 3.49
C MET A 76 -0.82 4.48 2.96
N GLY A 77 -1.17 5.55 3.68
CA GLY A 77 -0.84 6.92 3.30
C GLY A 77 -1.54 7.40 2.02
N HIS A 78 -2.67 6.80 1.63
CA HIS A 78 -3.31 7.12 0.36
C HIS A 78 -3.91 8.53 0.39
N TRP A 79 -3.45 9.40 -0.51
CA TRP A 79 -3.85 10.81 -0.59
C TRP A 79 -5.38 11.00 -0.64
N ALA A 80 -6.11 10.12 -1.33
CA ALA A 80 -7.57 10.23 -1.46
C ALA A 80 -8.32 10.17 -0.13
N ILE A 81 -7.77 9.52 0.91
CA ILE A 81 -8.38 9.44 2.23
C ILE A 81 -8.43 10.83 2.90
N ARG A 82 -7.49 11.73 2.56
CA ARG A 82 -7.46 13.09 3.10
C ARG A 82 -8.74 13.89 2.81
N PHE A 83 -9.38 13.64 1.67
CA PHE A 83 -10.67 14.25 1.36
C PHE A 83 -11.77 13.86 2.36
N ASN A 84 -11.79 12.61 2.80
CA ASN A 84 -12.73 12.13 3.81
C ASN A 84 -12.41 12.72 5.19
N ILE A 85 -11.13 12.83 5.54
CA ILE A 85 -10.68 13.52 6.77
C ILE A 85 -11.15 14.98 6.75
N ALA A 86 -10.93 15.70 5.65
CA ALA A 86 -11.39 17.08 5.48
C ALA A 86 -12.92 17.18 5.59
N SER A 87 -13.66 16.26 4.98
CA SER A 87 -15.13 16.23 5.06
C SER A 87 -15.61 16.08 6.51
N CYS A 88 -15.01 15.18 7.29
CA CYS A 88 -15.30 15.07 8.73
C CYS A 88 -15.00 16.37 9.48
N LEU A 89 -13.86 17.01 9.19
CA LEU A 89 -13.47 18.26 9.85
C LEU A 89 -14.43 19.41 9.51
N MET A 90 -14.92 19.48 8.27
CA MET A 90 -15.93 20.47 7.85
C MET A 90 -17.26 20.29 8.60
N GLU A 91 -17.75 19.06 8.73
CA GLU A 91 -18.97 18.75 9.47
C GLU A 91 -18.84 19.06 10.97
N MET A 92 -17.62 19.00 11.50
CA MET A 92 -17.30 19.41 12.88
C MET A 92 -17.05 20.92 13.04
N GLY A 93 -17.11 21.71 11.97
CA GLY A 93 -16.84 23.16 11.98
C GLY A 93 -15.35 23.54 12.06
N LYS A 94 -14.43 22.57 11.89
CA LYS A 94 -12.98 22.75 11.96
C LYS A 94 -12.39 23.14 10.60
N TYR A 95 -12.82 24.29 10.08
CA TYR A 95 -12.53 24.69 8.70
C TYR A 95 -11.04 24.94 8.40
N SER A 96 -10.26 25.40 9.39
CA SER A 96 -8.80 25.59 9.23
C SER A 96 -8.11 24.25 8.96
N GLU A 97 -8.32 23.26 9.83
CA GLU A 97 -7.77 21.92 9.67
C GLU A 97 -8.25 21.26 8.36
N ALA A 98 -9.52 21.45 8.00
CA ALA A 98 -10.07 20.91 6.75
C ALA A 98 -9.39 21.50 5.51
N THR A 99 -9.11 22.80 5.51
CA THR A 99 -8.45 23.50 4.40
C THR A 99 -7.03 22.97 4.18
N GLU A 100 -6.30 22.73 5.27
CA GLU A 100 -4.96 22.15 5.23
C GLU A 100 -4.98 20.75 4.59
N GLU A 101 -5.92 19.88 5.01
CA GLU A 101 -6.05 18.53 4.46
C GLU A 101 -6.46 18.55 2.97
N LEU A 102 -7.33 19.46 2.56
CA LEU A 102 -7.69 19.65 1.14
C LEU A 102 -6.51 20.14 0.30
N TRP A 103 -5.69 21.04 0.83
CA TRP A 103 -4.50 21.49 0.13
C TRP A 103 -3.49 20.35 -0.06
N LEU A 104 -3.31 19.51 0.96
CA LEU A 104 -2.46 18.32 0.86
C LEU A 104 -3.03 17.29 -0.13
N PHE A 105 -4.35 17.07 -0.11
CA PHE A 105 -5.03 16.23 -1.09
C PHE A 105 -4.75 16.68 -2.53
N LEU A 106 -4.87 17.98 -2.81
CA LEU A 106 -4.59 18.54 -4.13
C LEU A 106 -3.10 18.48 -4.49
N LYS A 107 -2.21 18.73 -3.52
CA LYS A 107 -0.76 18.68 -3.74
C LYS A 107 -0.26 17.27 -4.02
N GLU A 108 -0.82 16.26 -3.38
CA GLU A 108 -0.45 14.85 -3.56
C GLU A 108 -1.15 14.26 -4.79
N GLY A 109 -2.45 14.47 -4.94
CA GLY A 109 -3.25 13.95 -6.05
C GLY A 109 -3.00 14.68 -7.38
N GLY A 110 -2.76 16.00 -7.35
CA GLY A 110 -2.49 16.81 -8.54
C GLY A 110 -1.22 16.42 -9.28
N LYS A 111 -0.19 15.94 -8.56
CA LYS A 111 1.04 15.41 -9.17
C LYS A 111 0.77 14.27 -10.16
N LEU A 112 -0.25 13.45 -9.88
CA LEU A 112 -0.58 12.30 -10.72
C LEU A 112 -1.21 12.70 -12.07
N ILE A 113 -1.72 13.94 -12.19
CA ILE A 113 -2.31 14.47 -13.44
C ILE A 113 -1.23 15.10 -14.32
N GLU A 114 -0.19 15.66 -13.72
CA GLU A 114 0.93 16.29 -14.47
C GLU A 114 1.90 15.25 -15.05
N GLU A 115 1.94 14.04 -14.50
CA GLU A 115 2.85 12.95 -14.89
C GLU A 115 2.25 11.97 -15.93
N SER A 116 0.98 12.15 -16.32
CA SER A 116 0.25 11.30 -17.29
C SER A 116 0.16 11.90 -18.69
#